data_AF-A0A6B0R0E1-F1
#
_entry.id   AF-A0A6B0R0E1-F1
#
_cell.length_a   1.000
_cell.length_b   1.000
_cell.length_c   1.000
_cell.angle_alpha   90.00
_cell.angle_beta   90.00
_cell.angle_gamma   90.00
#
_symmetry.space_group_name_H-M   'P 1'
#
loop_
_entity.id
_entity.type
_entity.pdbx_description
1 polymer ?
#
loop_
_entity_poly.entity_id
_entity_poly.type
_entity_poly.pdbx_seq_one_letter_code
_entity_poly.pdbx_strand_id
1 'polypeptide(L)'
;MRTRGAETIRKKVETKGDSGQGLRTWIKQVLNQDLTFQHIKVIYPTAPPRPYTPLRGGISNVWFDRLKISNDCPEHLESIDVMCQVLTDLIDDEVKTGIKKNRILVGGFSMGGCMAMHLAYRNHQDVAGVFALSSFLNKASAVYQAPDDDSLGRFNLLV
;
A
#
# COMPACT_ATOMS: atom_id res chain seq x y z
N MET A 1 -31.35 18.53 -18.07
CA MET A 1 -31.01 17.12 -17.75
C MET A 1 -29.58 17.12 -17.21
N ARG A 2 -29.38 17.06 -15.88
CA ARG A 2 -28.05 17.10 -15.25
C ARG A 2 -27.38 15.73 -15.45
N THR A 3 -26.27 15.68 -16.17
CA THR A 3 -25.37 14.54 -16.21
C THR A 3 -24.77 14.36 -14.81
N ARG A 4 -25.07 13.24 -14.15
CA ARG A 4 -24.38 12.85 -12.91
C ARG A 4 -22.92 12.57 -13.28
N GLY A 5 -21.99 13.34 -12.72
CA GLY A 5 -20.57 13.10 -12.90
C GLY A 5 -20.23 11.69 -12.42
N ALA A 6 -19.68 10.87 -13.31
CA ALA A 6 -19.22 9.53 -12.97
C ALA A 6 -18.06 9.64 -11.96
N GLU A 7 -18.31 9.21 -10.72
CA GLU A 7 -17.42 9.41 -9.59
C GLU A 7 -16.27 8.40 -9.59
N THR A 8 -15.07 8.84 -9.95
CA THR A 8 -13.86 8.01 -9.96
C THR A 8 -13.44 7.64 -8.52
N ILE A 9 -13.35 6.34 -8.23
CA ILE A 9 -12.67 5.74 -7.06
C ILE A 9 -11.26 5.36 -7.51
N ARG A 10 -10.26 5.27 -6.63
CA ARG A 10 -8.92 4.79 -7.02
C ARG A 10 -8.42 3.74 -6.04
N LYS A 11 -7.79 2.69 -6.56
CA LYS A 11 -7.20 1.58 -5.77
C LYS A 11 -5.70 1.50 -6.08
N LYS A 12 -4.87 1.51 -5.05
CA LYS A 12 -3.41 1.38 -5.14
C LYS A 12 -3.01 0.00 -4.62
N VAL A 13 -2.25 -0.75 -5.40
CA VAL A 13 -1.81 -2.13 -5.07
C VAL A 13 -0.28 -2.18 -5.10
N GLU A 14 0.36 -2.48 -3.97
CA GLU A 14 1.82 -2.50 -3.78
C GLU A 14 2.39 -3.93 -3.60
N THR A 15 3.60 -4.23 -4.09
CA THR A 15 4.20 -5.57 -3.98
C THR A 15 5.67 -5.63 -3.59
N LYS A 16 6.01 -6.73 -2.90
CA LYS A 16 7.38 -7.18 -2.61
C LYS A 16 8.06 -7.72 -3.88
N GLY A 17 9.27 -7.26 -4.21
CA GLY A 17 10.23 -8.01 -5.04
C GLY A 17 9.90 -8.16 -6.53
N ASP A 18 8.84 -7.52 -7.02
CA ASP A 18 8.43 -7.51 -8.43
C ASP A 18 8.16 -6.07 -8.87
N SER A 19 8.06 -5.83 -10.18
CA SER A 19 7.59 -4.56 -10.74
C SER A 19 6.06 -4.46 -10.67
N GLY A 20 5.52 -3.25 -10.71
CA GLY A 20 4.07 -3.04 -10.78
C GLY A 20 3.42 -3.73 -12.00
N GLN A 21 4.14 -3.78 -13.13
CA GLN A 21 3.67 -4.49 -14.33
C GLN A 21 3.72 -6.01 -14.15
N GLY A 22 4.69 -6.53 -13.41
CA GLY A 22 4.76 -7.94 -13.03
C GLY A 22 3.55 -8.37 -12.20
N LEU A 23 3.20 -7.60 -11.16
CA LEU A 23 1.98 -7.85 -10.37
C LEU A 23 0.73 -7.81 -11.24
N ARG A 24 0.58 -6.79 -12.10
CA ARG A 24 -0.58 -6.68 -13.00
C ARG A 24 -0.71 -7.92 -13.88
N THR A 25 0.42 -8.42 -14.39
CA THR A 25 0.46 -9.61 -15.25
C THR A 25 0.09 -10.87 -14.47
N TRP A 26 0.60 -11.01 -13.24
CA TRP A 26 0.24 -12.12 -12.36
C TRP A 26 -1.24 -12.11 -11.99
N ILE A 27 -1.81 -10.96 -11.62
CA ILE A 27 -3.25 -10.84 -11.35
C ILE A 27 -4.06 -11.26 -12.58
N LYS A 28 -3.64 -10.82 -13.78
CA LYS A 28 -4.29 -11.21 -15.03
C LYS A 28 -4.25 -12.73 -15.27
N GLN A 29 -3.12 -13.38 -14.96
CA GLN A 29 -2.97 -14.83 -15.08
C GLN A 29 -3.88 -15.56 -14.08
N VAL A 30 -3.94 -15.13 -12.83
CA VAL A 30 -4.78 -15.75 -11.80
C VAL A 30 -6.27 -15.61 -12.12
N LEU A 31 -6.69 -14.45 -12.63
CA LEU A 31 -8.09 -14.18 -12.96
C LEU A 31 -8.51 -14.61 -14.37
N ASN A 32 -7.56 -15.04 -15.21
CA ASN A 32 -7.73 -15.21 -16.66
C ASN A 32 -8.29 -13.97 -17.40
N GLN A 33 -8.18 -12.78 -16.81
CA GLN A 33 -8.62 -11.49 -17.37
C GLN A 33 -7.96 -10.31 -16.65
N ASP A 34 -7.92 -9.13 -17.28
CA ASP A 34 -7.43 -7.92 -16.62
C ASP A 34 -8.36 -7.51 -15.46
N LEU A 35 -7.77 -7.19 -14.30
CA LEU A 35 -8.51 -6.59 -13.19
C LEU A 35 -8.87 -5.14 -13.53
N THR A 36 -10.11 -4.94 -13.98
CA THR A 36 -10.62 -3.64 -14.41
C THR A 36 -11.93 -3.33 -13.71
N PHE A 37 -12.23 -2.04 -13.59
CA PHE A 37 -13.43 -1.53 -12.96
C PHE A 37 -13.91 -0.32 -13.75
N GLN A 38 -15.23 -0.09 -13.78
CA GLN A 38 -15.81 1.01 -14.54
C GLN A 38 -15.38 2.39 -14.01
N HIS A 39 -15.23 2.52 -12.69
CA HIS A 39 -14.94 3.79 -12.02
C HIS A 39 -13.69 3.73 -11.14
N ILE A 40 -12.93 2.63 -11.15
CA ILE A 40 -11.71 2.51 -10.33
C ILE A 40 -10.46 2.57 -11.21
N LYS A 41 -9.63 3.61 -11.03
CA LYS A 41 -8.25 3.60 -11.55
C LYS A 41 -7.39 2.75 -10.64
N VAL A 42 -6.71 1.74 -11.20
CA VAL A 42 -5.76 0.90 -10.46
C VAL A 42 -4.34 1.35 -10.74
N ILE A 43 -3.58 1.65 -9.69
CA ILE A 43 -2.15 2.03 -9.78
C ILE A 43 -1.30 0.92 -9.17
N TYR A 44 -0.34 0.44 -9.96
CA TYR A 44 0.66 -0.55 -9.57
C TYR A 44 2.04 0.12 -9.59
N PRO A 45 2.48 0.80 -8.51
CA PRO A 45 3.81 1.38 -8.46
C PRO A 45 4.88 0.30 -8.31
N THR A 46 6.10 0.60 -8.78
CA THR A 46 7.27 -0.27 -8.60
C THR A 46 8.12 0.29 -7.46
N ALA A 47 8.47 -0.54 -6.48
CA ALA A 47 9.41 -0.15 -5.44
C ALA A 47 10.79 0.15 -6.06
N PRO A 48 11.47 1.23 -5.64
CA PRO A 48 12.80 1.54 -6.16
C PRO A 48 13.81 0.44 -5.79
N PRO A 49 14.79 0.15 -6.65
CA PRO A 49 15.83 -0.82 -6.34
C PRO A 49 16.68 -0.32 -5.18
N ARG A 50 16.87 -1.17 -4.15
CA ARG A 50 17.67 -0.86 -2.96
C ARG A 50 18.32 -2.12 -2.38
N PRO A 51 19.40 -1.99 -1.58
CA PRO A 51 19.95 -3.13 -0.84
C PRO A 51 18.90 -3.75 0.09
N TYR A 52 18.88 -5.08 0.17
CA TYR A 52 17.97 -5.82 1.03
C TYR A 52 18.74 -6.77 1.94
N THR A 53 18.61 -6.58 3.25
CA THR A 53 19.38 -7.32 4.27
C THR A 53 19.19 -8.84 4.18
N PRO A 54 17.97 -9.38 4.00
CA PRO A 54 17.77 -10.82 3.85
C PRO A 54 18.39 -11.40 2.57
N LEU A 55 18.68 -10.56 1.57
CA LEU A 55 19.43 -10.91 0.36
C LEU A 55 20.94 -10.63 0.52
N ARG A 56 21.46 -10.57 1.75
CA ARG A 56 22.87 -10.29 2.05
C ARG A 56 23.36 -8.99 1.41
N GLY A 57 22.50 -7.97 1.36
CA GLY A 57 22.81 -6.66 0.76
C GLY A 57 22.65 -6.60 -0.75
N GLY A 58 22.21 -7.68 -1.41
CA GLY A 58 21.87 -7.67 -2.84
C GLY A 58 20.78 -6.65 -3.15
N ILE A 59 20.85 -6.06 -4.35
CA ILE A 59 19.88 -5.07 -4.82
C ILE A 59 18.58 -5.76 -5.24
N SER A 60 17.45 -5.28 -4.74
CA SER A 60 16.12 -5.77 -5.08
C SER A 60 15.09 -4.64 -5.03
N ASN A 61 13.96 -4.81 -5.73
CA ASN A 61 12.83 -3.89 -5.66
C ASN A 61 12.02 -4.19 -4.40
N VAL A 62 12.34 -3.52 -3.30
CA VAL A 62 11.68 -3.71 -2.00
C VAL A 62 11.23 -2.37 -1.43
N TRP A 63 10.06 -2.33 -0.81
CA TRP A 63 9.53 -1.10 -0.21
C TRP A 63 10.38 -0.63 0.96
N PHE A 64 10.79 -1.56 1.80
CA PHE A 64 11.54 -1.31 3.02
C PHE A 64 12.41 -2.52 3.35
N ASP A 65 13.39 -2.33 4.24
CA ASP A 65 14.30 -3.39 4.62
C ASP A 65 13.74 -4.26 5.77
N ARG A 66 14.25 -5.48 5.91
CA ARG A 66 13.90 -6.37 7.02
C ARG A 66 15.16 -6.94 7.63
N LEU A 67 15.29 -6.83 8.94
CA LEU A 67 16.39 -7.48 9.67
C LEU A 67 16.32 -9.00 9.51
N LYS A 68 15.10 -9.57 9.61
CA LYS A 68 14.81 -10.99 9.43
C LYS A 68 13.43 -11.17 8.78
N ILE A 69 13.23 -12.32 8.14
CA ILE A 69 11.89 -12.75 7.70
C ILE A 69 11.17 -13.40 8.89
N SER A 70 10.76 -12.58 9.84
CA SER A 70 10.02 -12.99 11.05
C SER A 70 9.21 -11.80 11.57
N ASN A 71 8.09 -12.08 12.26
CA ASN A 71 7.37 -11.07 13.04
C ASN A 71 8.01 -10.83 14.41
N ASP A 72 8.87 -11.75 14.86
CA ASP A 72 9.57 -11.72 16.14
C ASP A 72 10.94 -11.04 16.04
N CYS A 73 10.94 -9.87 15.40
CA CYS A 73 12.06 -8.95 15.38
C CYS A 73 11.53 -7.52 15.23
N PRO A 74 12.33 -6.49 15.53
CA PRO A 74 11.96 -5.12 15.20
C PRO A 74 11.76 -4.94 13.69
N GLU A 75 10.83 -4.07 13.33
CA GLU A 75 10.72 -3.56 11.96
C GLU A 75 11.80 -2.51 11.70
N HIS A 76 12.19 -2.35 10.43
CA HIS A 76 13.20 -1.34 10.07
C HIS A 76 12.53 0.01 9.81
N LEU A 77 12.07 0.66 10.88
CA LEU A 77 11.24 1.89 10.82
C LEU A 77 11.79 2.98 9.91
N GLU A 78 13.10 3.28 9.96
CA GLU A 78 13.70 4.31 9.12
C GLU A 78 13.42 4.07 7.61
N SER A 79 13.54 2.82 7.16
CA SER A 79 13.31 2.45 5.77
C SER A 79 11.83 2.46 5.39
N ILE A 80 10.95 2.20 6.36
CA ILE A 80 9.50 2.27 6.22
C ILE A 80 9.06 3.73 6.12
N ASP A 81 9.58 4.60 6.98
CA ASP A 81 9.21 6.02 7.02
C ASP A 81 9.62 6.76 5.75
N VAL A 82 10.82 6.48 5.23
CA VAL A 82 11.25 6.97 3.90
C VAL A 82 10.24 6.55 2.82
N MET A 83 9.77 5.30 2.85
CA MET A 83 8.82 4.82 1.86
C MET A 83 7.40 5.36 2.08
N CYS A 84 6.99 5.61 3.33
CA CYS A 84 5.76 6.32 3.63
C CYS A 84 5.74 7.69 2.96
N GLN A 85 6.85 8.43 2.99
CA GLN A 85 6.94 9.73 2.33
C GLN A 85 6.80 9.60 0.81
N VAL A 86 7.56 8.70 0.18
CA VAL A 86 7.49 8.46 -1.27
C VAL A 86 6.07 8.10 -1.72
N LEU A 87 5.39 7.25 -0.94
CA LEU A 87 4.03 6.81 -1.27
C LEU A 87 2.96 7.85 -0.91
N THR A 88 3.26 8.75 0.04
CA THR A 88 2.46 9.94 0.36
C THR A 88 2.44 10.89 -0.83
N ASP A 89 3.60 11.17 -1.43
CA ASP A 89 3.68 12.03 -2.60
C ASP A 89 2.81 11.48 -3.75
N LEU A 90 2.81 10.16 -3.94
CA LEU A 90 1.95 9.49 -4.93
C LEU A 90 0.45 9.57 -4.55
N ILE A 91 0.09 9.56 -3.27
CA ILE A 91 -1.31 9.81 -2.86
C ILE A 91 -1.69 11.27 -3.13
N ASP A 92 -0.80 12.21 -2.79
CA ASP A 92 -1.05 13.64 -2.94
C ASP A 92 -1.20 14.04 -4.41
N ASP A 93 -0.44 13.41 -5.31
CA ASP A 93 -0.62 13.60 -6.75
C ASP A 93 -2.01 13.15 -7.23
N GLU A 94 -2.53 12.06 -6.68
CA GLU A 94 -3.88 11.59 -6.98
C GLU A 94 -4.94 12.55 -6.42
N VAL A 95 -4.70 13.10 -5.23
CA VAL A 95 -5.56 14.14 -4.62
C VAL A 95 -5.57 15.41 -5.47
N LYS A 96 -4.40 15.85 -5.98
CA LYS A 96 -4.29 17.01 -6.90
C LYS A 96 -5.11 16.83 -8.18
N THR A 97 -5.33 15.59 -8.63
CA THR A 97 -6.23 15.32 -9.77
C THR A 97 -7.73 15.33 -9.42
N GLY A 98 -8.09 15.70 -8.18
CA GLY A 98 -9.47 15.85 -7.72
C GLY A 98 -10.07 14.65 -6.99
N ILE A 99 -9.28 13.63 -6.65
CA ILE A 99 -9.76 12.45 -5.92
C ILE A 99 -9.64 12.68 -4.42
N LYS A 100 -10.78 12.63 -3.71
CA LYS A 100 -10.78 12.72 -2.25
C LYS A 100 -10.08 11.50 -1.63
N LYS A 101 -9.36 11.68 -0.53
CA LYS A 101 -8.67 10.59 0.17
C LYS A 101 -9.61 9.44 0.57
N ASN A 102 -10.84 9.76 1.00
CA ASN A 102 -11.88 8.76 1.27
C ASN A 102 -12.43 8.01 0.03
N ARG A 103 -11.83 8.22 -1.16
CA ARG A 103 -12.05 7.47 -2.40
C ARG A 103 -10.79 6.73 -2.86
N ILE A 104 -9.75 6.71 -2.03
CA ILE A 104 -8.48 6.03 -2.28
C ILE A 104 -8.44 4.78 -1.40
N LEU A 105 -8.32 3.60 -2.01
CA LEU A 105 -7.97 2.36 -1.34
C LEU A 105 -6.47 2.10 -1.49
N VAL A 106 -5.80 1.74 -0.41
CA VAL A 106 -4.39 1.34 -0.41
C VAL A 106 -4.26 -0.11 0.05
N GLY A 107 -3.34 -0.86 -0.55
CA GLY A 107 -3.13 -2.23 -0.14
C GLY A 107 -2.07 -2.92 -0.94
N GLY A 108 -1.82 -4.19 -0.65
CA GLY A 108 -0.77 -4.91 -1.35
C GLY A 108 -0.61 -6.35 -0.93
N PHE A 109 0.33 -7.02 -1.60
CA PHE A 109 0.69 -8.40 -1.33
C PHE A 109 2.02 -8.49 -0.56
N SER A 110 2.06 -9.35 0.45
CA SER A 110 3.24 -9.62 1.28
C SER A 110 3.84 -8.35 1.90
N MET A 111 5.00 -7.88 1.43
CA MET A 111 5.60 -6.62 1.91
C MET A 111 4.73 -5.41 1.59
N GLY A 112 4.03 -5.40 0.45
CA GLY A 112 3.17 -4.27 0.07
C GLY A 112 1.96 -4.10 0.97
N GLY A 113 1.36 -5.19 1.47
CA GLY A 113 0.27 -5.08 2.45
C GLY A 113 0.77 -4.53 3.80
N CYS A 114 1.99 -4.91 4.22
CA CYS A 114 2.65 -4.30 5.38
C CYS A 114 2.87 -2.80 5.17
N MET A 115 3.38 -2.41 3.99
CA MET A 115 3.60 -1.00 3.64
C MET A 115 2.30 -0.20 3.64
N ALA A 116 1.23 -0.75 3.05
CA ALA A 116 -0.09 -0.13 3.04
C ALA A 116 -0.67 0.09 4.45
N MET A 117 -0.45 -0.86 5.38
CA MET A 117 -0.85 -0.69 6.77
C MET A 117 -0.09 0.44 7.47
N HIS A 118 1.23 0.54 7.28
CA HIS A 118 2.00 1.68 7.82
C HIS A 118 1.51 3.00 7.24
N LEU A 119 1.32 3.07 5.92
CA LEU A 119 0.92 4.29 5.23
C LEU A 119 -0.46 4.77 5.69
N ALA A 120 -1.46 3.88 5.73
CA ALA A 120 -2.81 4.26 6.09
C ALA A 120 -2.94 4.56 7.59
N TYR A 121 -2.54 3.63 8.46
CA TYR A 121 -2.82 3.76 9.89
C TYR A 121 -1.97 4.81 10.59
N ARG A 122 -0.79 5.15 10.05
CA ARG A 122 0.10 6.15 10.66
C ARG A 122 0.05 7.52 9.97
N ASN A 123 -0.23 7.58 8.66
CA ASN A 123 -0.08 8.81 7.88
C ASN A 123 -1.35 9.26 7.13
N HIS A 124 -2.23 8.34 6.74
CA HIS A 124 -3.41 8.62 5.92
C HIS A 124 -4.65 7.91 6.45
N GLN A 125 -5.04 8.28 7.66
CA GLN A 125 -6.21 7.76 8.37
C GLN A 125 -7.56 8.14 7.71
N ASP A 126 -7.55 8.88 6.61
CA ASP A 126 -8.73 9.32 5.88
C ASP A 126 -8.88 8.62 4.51
N VAL A 127 -8.08 7.57 4.25
CA VAL A 127 -8.27 6.70 3.08
C VAL A 127 -9.55 5.87 3.18
N ALA A 128 -10.11 5.47 2.04
CA ALA A 128 -11.34 4.68 1.97
C ALA A 128 -11.25 3.30 2.65
N GLY A 129 -10.02 2.78 2.80
CA GLY A 129 -9.78 1.47 3.41
C GLY A 129 -8.43 0.87 3.01
N VAL A 130 -8.10 -0.23 3.68
CA VAL A 130 -6.83 -0.95 3.52
C VAL A 130 -7.11 -2.42 3.21
N PHE A 131 -6.32 -3.02 2.33
CA PHE A 131 -6.31 -4.48 2.15
C PHE A 131 -4.89 -5.03 2.19
N ALA A 132 -4.69 -6.20 2.78
CA ALA A 132 -3.38 -6.80 2.95
C ALA A 132 -3.43 -8.31 2.65
N LEU A 133 -2.78 -8.73 1.58
CA LEU A 133 -2.82 -10.11 1.10
C LEU A 133 -1.53 -10.83 1.51
N SER A 134 -1.64 -11.86 2.35
CA SER A 134 -0.50 -12.65 2.83
C SER A 134 0.60 -11.81 3.48
N SER A 135 0.19 -10.84 4.29
CA SER A 135 1.04 -9.85 4.96
C SER A 135 1.05 -10.05 6.48
N PHE A 136 2.04 -9.46 7.15
CA PHE A 136 2.10 -9.42 8.60
C PHE A 136 2.79 -8.12 9.07
N LEU A 137 2.51 -7.72 10.30
CA LEU A 137 3.22 -6.68 11.04
C LEU A 137 4.13 -7.33 12.09
N ASN A 138 5.22 -6.64 12.42
CA ASN A 138 6.13 -7.05 13.49
C ASN A 138 5.46 -6.84 14.86
N LYS A 139 5.76 -7.68 15.86
CA LYS A 139 5.01 -7.73 17.14
C LYS A 139 4.84 -6.39 17.84
N ALA A 140 5.84 -5.52 17.77
CA ALA A 140 5.85 -4.20 18.38
C ALA A 140 5.76 -3.08 17.32
N SER A 141 5.04 -3.33 16.22
CA SER A 141 4.94 -2.38 15.11
C SER A 141 4.39 -1.03 15.57
N ALA A 142 4.94 0.05 15.00
CA ALA A 142 4.44 1.41 15.18
C ALA A 142 2.99 1.58 14.72
N VAL A 143 2.48 0.70 13.85
CA VAL A 143 1.06 0.68 13.46
C VAL A 143 0.14 0.48 14.67
N TYR A 144 0.54 -0.38 15.63
CA TYR A 144 -0.26 -0.64 16.83
C TYR A 144 -0.27 0.53 17.83
N GLN A 145 0.62 1.51 17.64
CA GLN A 145 0.77 2.67 18.52
C GLN A 145 0.19 3.93 17.89
N ALA A 146 -0.34 3.85 16.66
CA ALA A 146 -0.96 4.99 16.01
C ALA A 146 -2.21 5.40 16.82
N PRO A 147 -2.43 6.70 17.06
CA PRO A 147 -3.61 7.16 17.80
C PRO A 147 -4.88 6.72 17.07
N ASP A 148 -5.84 6.18 17.82
CA ASP A 148 -7.21 6.03 17.36
C ASP A 148 -7.81 7.44 17.26
N ASP A 149 -7.98 7.96 16.05
CA ASP A 149 -8.82 9.14 15.84
C ASP A 149 -10.28 8.69 15.72
N ASP A 150 -10.96 8.68 16.87
CA ASP A 150 -12.39 8.33 17.00
C ASP A 150 -13.31 9.21 16.13
N SER A 151 -12.82 10.33 15.58
CA SER A 151 -13.60 11.21 14.69
C SER A 151 -13.68 10.73 13.24
N LEU A 152 -12.79 9.81 12.81
CA LEU A 152 -12.69 9.37 11.41
C LEU A 152 -13.56 8.15 11.06
N GLY A 153 -14.30 7.60 12.02
CA GLY A 153 -15.11 6.39 11.82
C GLY A 153 -14.25 5.12 11.70
N ARG A 154 -14.79 3.97 12.11
CA ARG A 154 -14.04 2.71 12.12
C ARG A 154 -13.55 2.33 10.72
N PHE A 155 -12.25 2.09 10.59
CA PHE A 155 -11.62 1.54 9.39
C PHE A 155 -12.07 0.11 9.11
N ASN A 156 -12.41 -0.17 7.86
CA ASN A 156 -12.57 -1.54 7.39
C ASN A 156 -11.22 -2.05 6.86
N LEU A 157 -10.53 -2.87 7.66
CA LEU A 157 -9.45 -3.71 7.14
C LEU A 157 -10.10 -4.88 6.39
N LEU A 158 -9.80 -5.01 5.10
CA LEU A 158 -10.21 -6.17 4.30
C LEU A 158 -9.05 -7.16 4.31
N VAL A 159 -9.24 -8.27 5.05
CA VAL A 159 -8.33 -9.43 5.09
C VAL A 159 -8.80 -10.49 4.11
#